data_AF-A0A7S2L470-F1
#
_entry.id   AF-A0A7S2L470-F1
#
_cell.length_a   1.000
_cell.length_b   1.000
_cell.length_c   1.000
_cell.angle_alpha   90.00
_cell.angle_beta   90.00
_cell.angle_gamma   90.00
#
_symmetry.space_group_name_H-M   'P 1'
#
loop_
_entity.id
_entity.type
_entity.pdbx_description
1 polymer ?
#
loop_
_entity_poly.entity_id
_entity_poly.type
_entity_poly.pdbx_seq_one_letter_code
_entity_poly.pdbx_strand_id
1 'polypeptide(L)'
;ECSNLQKFIENFGLSAANNADRNSVNITFPNPLVDWSTPEVLVEEYADGHPISVYLSDHSEAGLATRRILARPLLQAFLKMVFIDNFVHSDLHPGNVLVKVCDDKSSHDIVFLDAGIVTRLSAQDQKKSKGLVYSCCIKSG
;
A
#
# COMPACT_ATOMS: atom_id res chain seq x y z
N GLU A 1 -4.50 2.71 16.44
CA GLU A 1 -4.29 3.03 15.02
C GLU A 1 -3.03 3.84 14.75
N CYS A 2 -2.76 4.93 15.47
CA CYS A 2 -1.53 5.74 15.30
C CYS A 2 -0.24 4.90 15.23
N SER A 3 -0.08 3.92 16.12
CA SER A 3 1.08 3.01 16.13
C SER A 3 1.18 2.14 14.88
N ASN A 4 0.05 1.77 14.28
CA ASN A 4 0.02 0.97 13.05
C ASN A 4 0.47 1.83 11.86
N LEU A 5 -0.07 3.05 11.75
CA LEU A 5 0.33 4.03 10.72
C LEU A 5 1.82 4.33 10.80
N GLN A 6 2.34 4.64 12.00
CA GLN A 6 3.78 4.83 12.21
C GLN A 6 4.58 3.61 11.75
N LYS A 7 4.11 2.39 12.07
CA LYS A 7 4.83 1.18 11.68
C LYS A 7 4.84 0.97 10.16
N PHE A 8 3.74 1.28 9.48
CA PHE A 8 3.69 1.26 8.02
C PHE A 8 4.62 2.32 7.41
N ILE A 9 4.61 3.55 7.94
CA ILE A 9 5.51 4.63 7.50
C ILE A 9 6.97 4.21 7.65
N GLU A 10 7.37 3.59 8.76
CA GLU A 10 8.74 3.06 8.93
C GLU A 10 9.07 1.98 7.90
N ASN A 11 8.16 1.01 7.72
CA ASN A 11 8.37 -0.13 6.83
C ASN A 11 8.50 0.30 5.36
N PHE A 12 7.79 1.37 4.94
CA PHE A 12 7.78 1.87 3.56
C PHE A 12 8.68 3.09 3.33
N GLY A 13 9.00 3.85 4.38
CA GLY A 13 9.82 5.06 4.32
C GLY A 13 11.28 4.82 3.93
N LEU A 14 11.81 3.63 4.21
CA LEU A 14 13.13 3.21 3.71
C LEU A 14 13.17 3.04 2.17
N SER A 15 12.01 2.88 1.52
CA SER A 15 11.92 2.73 0.06
C SER A 15 11.78 4.06 -0.68
N ALA A 16 11.24 5.10 -0.05
CA ALA A 16 11.09 6.42 -0.67
C ALA A 16 12.44 7.09 -0.98
N ALA A 17 13.48 6.86 -0.15
CA ALA A 17 14.80 7.42 -0.36
C ALA A 17 15.60 6.81 -1.54
N ASN A 18 15.12 5.68 -2.12
CA ASN A 18 15.85 4.91 -3.14
C ASN A 18 15.19 4.90 -4.53
N ASN A 19 14.01 5.50 -4.71
CA ASN A 19 13.32 5.52 -6.01
C ASN A 19 13.58 6.85 -6.74
N ALA A 20 14.77 6.97 -7.33
CA ALA A 20 15.13 8.06 -8.24
C ALA A 20 14.59 7.85 -9.68
N ASP A 21 13.53 7.05 -9.85
CA ASP A 21 13.01 6.71 -11.18
C ASP A 21 11.81 7.60 -11.53
N ARG A 22 11.87 8.24 -12.70
CA ARG A 22 10.93 9.30 -13.15
C ARG A 22 9.50 8.82 -13.45
N ASN A 23 9.25 7.52 -13.31
CA ASN A 23 7.95 6.88 -13.55
C ASN A 23 7.54 5.97 -12.39
N SER A 24 8.02 6.29 -11.18
CA SER A 24 7.80 5.49 -9.98
C SER A 24 6.43 5.79 -9.36
N VAL A 25 5.80 4.74 -8.86
CA VAL A 25 4.61 4.85 -8.03
C VAL A 25 5.04 4.71 -6.58
N ASN A 26 4.78 5.73 -5.76
CA ASN A 26 5.13 5.67 -4.34
C ASN A 26 4.00 5.08 -3.52
N ILE A 27 4.37 4.38 -2.46
CA ILE A 27 3.42 3.86 -1.47
C ILE A 27 3.57 4.70 -0.22
N THR A 28 2.48 5.32 0.22
CA THR A 28 2.48 6.26 1.34
C THR A 28 1.32 5.98 2.30
N PHE A 29 1.43 6.53 3.49
CA PHE A 29 0.45 6.45 4.57
C PHE A 29 0.37 7.83 5.22
N PRO A 30 -0.81 8.30 5.66
CA PRO A 30 -0.94 9.57 6.37
C PRO A 30 -0.14 9.56 7.67
N ASN A 31 0.57 10.65 7.96
CA ASN A 31 1.26 10.78 9.24
C ASN A 31 0.24 11.05 10.37
N PRO A 32 0.20 10.21 11.43
CA PRO A 32 -0.69 10.44 12.55
C PRO A 32 -0.20 11.59 13.41
N LEU A 33 -1.09 12.54 13.73
CA LEU A 33 -0.87 13.65 14.64
C LEU A 33 -1.17 13.18 16.07
N VAL A 34 -0.20 12.50 16.68
CA VAL A 34 -0.37 11.81 17.97
C VAL A 34 -0.82 12.74 19.09
N ASP A 35 -0.24 13.95 19.17
CA ASP A 35 -0.59 14.94 20.20
C ASP A 35 -2.04 15.47 20.09
N TRP A 36 -2.66 15.27 18.92
CA TRP A 36 -4.02 15.71 18.61
C TRP A 36 -5.01 14.53 18.59
N SER A 37 -4.53 13.30 18.78
CA SER A 37 -5.32 12.08 18.76
C SER A 37 -5.69 11.62 20.17
N THR A 38 -6.82 10.93 20.29
CA THR A 38 -7.30 10.31 21.54
C THR A 38 -7.58 8.83 21.29
N PRO A 39 -7.89 8.02 22.32
CA PRO A 39 -8.28 6.63 22.11
C PRO A 39 -9.52 6.43 21.22
N GLU A 40 -10.40 7.43 21.10
CA GLU A 40 -11.65 7.35 20.32
C GLU A 40 -11.60 8.15 19.01
N VAL A 41 -10.59 9.02 18.83
CA VAL A 41 -10.47 9.92 17.68
C VAL A 41 -9.04 9.89 17.16
N LEU A 42 -8.87 9.48 15.91
CA LEU A 42 -7.60 9.60 15.18
C LEU A 42 -7.56 10.94 14.44
N VAL A 43 -6.43 11.64 14.57
CA VAL A 43 -6.10 12.81 13.75
C VAL A 43 -4.83 12.52 12.97
N GLU A 44 -4.86 12.74 11.66
CA GLU A 44 -3.75 12.45 10.74
C GLU A 44 -3.68 13.49 9.62
N GLU A 45 -2.60 13.46 8.85
CA GLU A 45 -2.44 14.30 7.67
C GLU A 45 -3.53 14.05 6.62
N TYR A 46 -3.94 15.12 5.95
CA TYR A 46 -4.89 15.00 4.86
C TYR A 46 -4.25 14.28 3.67
N ALA A 47 -4.83 13.16 3.27
CA ALA A 47 -4.48 12.44 2.05
C ALA A 47 -5.31 12.95 0.88
N ASP A 48 -4.63 13.53 -0.11
CA ASP A 48 -5.21 13.94 -1.38
C ASP A 48 -5.20 12.78 -2.39
N GLY A 49 -6.23 12.70 -3.23
CA GLY A 49 -6.35 11.68 -4.27
C GLY A 49 -7.79 11.17 -4.48
N HIS A 50 -7.94 10.30 -5.47
CA HIS A 50 -9.22 9.66 -5.77
C HIS A 50 -9.19 8.19 -5.32
N PRO A 51 -10.30 7.64 -4.80
CA PRO A 51 -10.38 6.21 -4.50
C PRO A 51 -9.98 5.36 -5.70
N ILE A 52 -9.24 4.26 -5.47
CA ILE A 52 -8.78 3.39 -6.55
C ILE A 52 -9.95 2.82 -7.36
N SER A 53 -11.13 2.70 -6.75
CA SER A 53 -12.36 2.25 -7.40
C SER A 53 -12.75 3.10 -8.62
N VAL A 54 -12.43 4.40 -8.63
CA VAL A 54 -12.65 5.29 -9.78
C VAL A 54 -11.91 4.76 -11.02
N TYR A 55 -10.64 4.38 -10.85
CA TYR A 55 -9.80 3.83 -11.92
C TYR A 55 -10.17 2.39 -12.26
N LEU A 56 -10.69 1.62 -11.30
CA LEU A 56 -11.20 0.28 -11.56
C LEU A 56 -12.44 0.31 -12.46
N SER A 57 -13.31 1.31 -12.28
CA SER A 57 -14.52 1.52 -13.09
C SER A 57 -14.28 2.17 -14.46
N ASP A 58 -13.11 2.77 -14.69
CA ASP A 58 -12.77 3.36 -15.98
C ASP A 58 -12.36 2.29 -17.00
N HIS A 59 -13.24 2.02 -17.96
CA HIS A 59 -13.00 1.05 -19.05
C HIS A 59 -12.43 1.67 -20.32
N SER A 60 -12.08 2.96 -20.31
CA SER A 60 -11.38 3.61 -21.42
C SER A 60 -9.95 3.08 -21.57
N GLU A 61 -9.32 3.34 -22.71
CA GLU A 61 -7.90 3.04 -22.93
C GLU A 61 -6.99 3.76 -21.92
N ALA A 62 -7.36 4.98 -21.52
CA ALA A 62 -6.64 5.73 -20.50
C ALA A 62 -6.75 5.05 -19.12
N GLY A 63 -7.96 4.65 -18.72
CA GLY A 63 -8.17 3.89 -17.49
C GLY A 63 -7.44 2.56 -17.47
N LEU A 64 -7.39 1.85 -18.60
CA LEU A 64 -6.60 0.62 -18.75
C LEU A 64 -5.10 0.88 -18.58
N ALA A 65 -4.56 1.95 -19.16
CA ALA A 65 -3.17 2.33 -18.99
C ALA A 65 -2.85 2.63 -17.52
N THR A 66 -3.68 3.42 -16.84
CA THR A 66 -3.51 3.72 -15.42
C THR A 66 -3.58 2.47 -14.55
N ARG A 67 -4.56 1.57 -14.76
CA ARG A 67 -4.63 0.30 -14.01
C ARG A 67 -3.37 -0.55 -14.17
N ARG A 68 -2.77 -0.58 -15.37
CA ARG A 68 -1.49 -1.29 -15.59
C ARG A 68 -0.34 -0.69 -14.81
N ILE A 69 -0.29 0.64 -14.70
CA ILE A 69 0.72 1.36 -13.92
C ILE A 69 0.56 1.04 -12.42
N LEU A 70 -0.68 1.04 -11.90
CA LEU A 70 -0.96 0.86 -10.47
C LEU A 70 -0.86 -0.60 -10.00
N ALA A 71 -1.20 -1.58 -10.86
CA ALA A 71 -1.34 -2.98 -10.46
C ALA A 71 -0.05 -3.57 -9.88
N ARG A 72 1.10 -3.32 -10.51
CA ARG A 72 2.39 -3.89 -10.09
C ARG A 72 2.86 -3.29 -8.75
N PRO A 73 2.92 -1.97 -8.54
CA PRO A 73 3.25 -1.36 -7.26
C PRO A 73 2.30 -1.79 -6.14
N LEU A 74 0.99 -1.83 -6.40
CA LEU A 74 0.00 -2.25 -5.40
C LEU A 74 0.23 -3.70 -4.96
N LEU A 75 0.44 -4.62 -5.91
CA LEU A 75 0.75 -6.01 -5.61
C LEU A 75 2.08 -6.15 -4.87
N GLN A 76 3.12 -5.41 -5.28
CA GLN A 76 4.42 -5.42 -4.60
C GLN A 76 4.30 -4.92 -3.15
N ALA A 77 3.54 -3.85 -2.91
CA ALA A 77 3.28 -3.33 -1.57
C ALA A 77 2.58 -4.38 -0.70
N PHE A 78 1.54 -5.03 -1.24
CA PHE A 78 0.84 -6.10 -0.55
C PHE A 78 1.75 -7.29 -0.21
N LEU A 79 2.53 -7.78 -1.18
CA LEU A 79 3.44 -8.89 -0.96
C LEU A 79 4.55 -8.53 0.04
N LYS A 80 5.03 -7.29 0.03
CA LYS A 80 5.98 -6.78 1.03
C LYS A 80 5.38 -6.83 2.44
N MET A 81 4.15 -6.33 2.61
CA MET A 81 3.45 -6.38 3.91
C MET A 81 3.34 -7.82 4.45
N VAL A 82 2.99 -8.78 3.58
CA VAL A 82 2.82 -10.19 3.95
C VAL A 82 4.15 -10.90 4.23
N PHE A 83 5.08 -10.85 3.27
CA PHE A 83 6.24 -11.73 3.27
C PHE A 83 7.51 -11.11 3.83
N ILE A 84 7.64 -9.79 3.76
CA ILE A 84 8.82 -9.07 4.23
C ILE A 84 8.54 -8.53 5.63
N ASP A 85 7.50 -7.72 5.77
CA ASP A 85 7.23 -6.98 7.01
C ASP A 85 6.49 -7.83 8.06
N ASN A 86 5.80 -8.89 7.62
CA ASN A 86 4.85 -9.67 8.44
C ASN A 86 3.85 -8.77 9.19
N PHE A 87 3.42 -7.69 8.54
CA PHE A 87 2.56 -6.68 9.08
C PHE A 87 1.58 -6.26 7.98
N VAL A 88 0.42 -6.90 8.00
CA VAL A 88 -0.55 -6.85 6.90
C VAL A 88 -1.66 -5.88 7.25
N HIS A 89 -1.94 -4.95 6.34
CA HIS A 89 -3.15 -4.16 6.37
C HIS A 89 -4.33 -5.07 6.02
N SER A 90 -5.14 -5.44 7.01
CA SER A 90 -6.13 -6.50 6.82
C SER A 90 -7.42 -6.02 6.16
N ASP A 91 -7.64 -4.71 6.10
CA ASP A 91 -8.78 -4.10 5.42
C ASP A 91 -8.37 -3.23 4.21
N LEU A 92 -7.87 -3.88 3.16
CA LEU A 92 -7.52 -3.25 1.89
C LEU A 92 -8.74 -3.10 0.96
N HIS A 93 -9.84 -2.56 1.48
CA HIS A 93 -11.00 -2.22 0.67
C HIS A 93 -10.65 -1.09 -0.33
N PRO A 94 -11.21 -1.05 -1.55
CA PRO A 94 -10.93 0.02 -2.50
C PRO A 94 -11.19 1.45 -2.00
N GLY A 95 -12.01 1.61 -0.96
CA GLY A 95 -12.24 2.91 -0.28
C GLY A 95 -11.05 3.37 0.57
N ASN A 96 -10.21 2.44 1.04
CA ASN A 96 -9.03 2.70 1.87
C ASN A 96 -7.75 2.84 1.02
N VAL A 97 -7.89 2.93 -0.30
CA VAL A 97 -6.77 3.09 -1.22
C VAL A 97 -7.03 4.31 -2.09
N LEU A 98 -6.30 5.38 -1.88
CA LEU A 98 -6.32 6.55 -2.74
C LEU A 98 -5.20 6.47 -3.77
N VAL A 99 -5.46 7.06 -4.93
CA VAL A 99 -4.48 7.30 -5.98
C VAL A 99 -4.40 8.79 -6.20
N LYS A 100 -3.22 9.36 -5.98
CA LYS A 100 -2.88 10.73 -6.29
C LYS A 100 -2.10 10.75 -7.60
N VAL A 101 -2.57 11.55 -8.55
CA VAL A 101 -1.85 11.82 -9.81
C VAL A 101 -1.08 13.11 -9.59
N CYS A 102 0.25 13.05 -9.66
CA CYS A 102 1.10 14.23 -9.49
C CYS A 102 1.08 15.13 -10.72
N ASP A 103 1.48 16.39 -10.56
CA ASP A 103 1.37 17.45 -11.58
C ASP A 103 2.10 17.13 -12.89
N ASP A 104 3.15 16.29 -12.84
CA ASP A 104 3.88 15.84 -14.02
C ASP A 104 3.13 14.76 -14.83
N LYS A 105 2.02 14.23 -14.31
CA LYS A 105 1.20 13.12 -14.83
C LYS A 105 1.97 11.82 -15.08
N SER A 106 3.27 11.77 -14.75
CA SER A 106 4.13 10.59 -14.84
C SER A 106 4.28 9.89 -13.50
N SER A 107 4.17 10.62 -12.39
CA SER A 107 4.24 10.05 -11.04
C SER A 107 2.85 9.90 -10.43
N HIS A 108 2.67 8.77 -9.73
CA HIS A 108 1.43 8.46 -9.02
C HIS A 108 1.79 8.06 -7.59
N ASP A 109 1.03 8.52 -6.61
CA ASP A 109 1.16 8.01 -5.24
C ASP A 109 -0.07 7.16 -4.91
N ILE A 110 0.17 5.97 -4.35
CA ILE A 110 -0.87 5.16 -3.72
C ILE A 110 -0.80 5.46 -2.23
N VAL A 111 -1.91 5.95 -1.68
CA VAL A 111 -2.05 6.24 -0.26
C VAL A 111 -2.97 5.19 0.36
N PHE A 112 -2.47 4.47 1.35
CA PHE A 112 -3.30 3.55 2.15
C PHE A 112 -3.85 4.29 3.37
N LEU A 113 -5.17 4.24 3.52
CA LEU A 113 -5.93 4.82 4.64
C LEU A 113 -6.41 3.73 5.59
N ASP A 114 -6.85 4.12 6.78
CA ASP A 114 -7.53 3.24 7.75
C ASP A 114 -6.72 1.97 8.08
N ALA A 115 -5.55 2.20 8.68
CA ALA A 115 -4.69 1.13 9.17
C ALA A 115 -5.14 0.61 10.55
N GLY A 116 -6.43 0.70 10.86
CA GLY A 116 -7.02 0.28 12.13
C GLY A 116 -6.83 -1.21 12.39
N ILE A 117 -6.97 -2.04 11.35
CA ILE A 117 -6.91 -3.49 11.45
C ILE A 117 -5.63 -4.02 10.79
N VAL A 118 -4.77 -4.61 11.63
CA VAL A 118 -3.53 -5.24 11.18
C VAL A 118 -3.47 -6.70 11.59
N THR A 119 -2.86 -7.53 10.76
CA THR A 119 -2.63 -8.94 11.06
C THR A 119 -1.16 -9.29 10.89
N ARG A 120 -0.69 -10.18 11.76
CA ARG A 120 0.66 -10.76 11.69
C ARG A 120 0.50 -12.27 11.56
N LEU A 121 1.27 -12.88 10.66
CA LEU A 121 1.28 -14.33 10.52
C LEU A 121 2.16 -14.94 11.62
N SER A 122 1.75 -16.10 12.13
CA SER A 122 2.62 -16.91 12.99
C SER A 122 3.88 -17.33 12.22
N ALA A 123 4.99 -17.60 12.93
CA ALA A 123 6.22 -18.04 12.27
C ALA A 123 6.03 -19.30 11.41
N GLN A 124 5.13 -20.20 11.85
CA GLN A 124 4.80 -21.42 11.11
C GLN A 124 4.01 -21.11 9.84
N ASP A 125 3.00 -20.24 9.91
CA ASP A 125 2.16 -19.89 8.75
C ASP A 125 2.95 -19.06 7.74
N GLN A 126 3.79 -18.13 8.22
CA GLN A 126 4.67 -17.36 7.35
C GLN A 126 5.64 -18.27 6.58
N LYS A 127 6.23 -19.28 7.25
CA LYS A 127 7.13 -20.25 6.61
C LYS A 127 6.40 -21.10 5.57
N LYS A 128 5.18 -21.59 5.88
CA LYS A 128 4.35 -22.35 4.95
C LYS A 128 3.95 -21.51 3.74
N SER A 129 3.46 -20.29 3.94
CA SER A 129 3.05 -19.39 2.86
C SER A 129 4.21 -19.02 1.95
N LYS A 130 5.40 -18.73 2.49
CA LYS A 130 6.62 -18.51 1.69
C LYS A 130 6.98 -19.74 0.87
N GLY A 131 6.94 -20.94 1.49
CA GLY A 131 7.22 -22.20 0.81
C GLY A 131 6.24 -22.52 -0.33
N LEU A 132 4.97 -22.21 -0.15
CA LEU A 132 3.94 -22.40 -1.18
C LEU A 132 4.17 -21.49 -2.39
N VAL A 133 4.38 -20.19 -2.15
CA VAL A 133 4.66 -19.22 -3.23
C VAL A 133 5.94 -19.62 -3.98
N TYR A 134 7.00 -19.98 -3.27
CA TYR A 134 8.25 -20.43 -3.88
C TYR A 134 8.06 -21.68 -4.74
N SER A 135 7.29 -22.67 -4.25
CA SER A 135 6.98 -23.89 -5.00
C SER A 135 6.19 -23.61 -6.29
N CYS A 136 5.20 -22.72 -6.24
CA CYS A 136 4.47 -22.29 -7.43
C CYS A 136 5.39 -21.60 -8.46
N CYS A 137 6.27 -20.69 -8.03
CA CYS A 137 7.18 -20.00 -8.92
C CYS A 137 8.15 -20.95 -9.65
N ILE A 138 8.56 -22.06 -9.01
CA ILE A 138 9.52 -23.00 -9.59
C ILE A 138 8.85 -24.06 -10.46
N LYS A 139 7.61 -24.47 -10.14
CA LYS A 139 6.86 -25.45 -10.96
C LYS A 139 6.30 -24.87 -12.26
N SER A 140 6.34 -23.55 -12.43
CA SER A 140 5.87 -22.85 -13.64
C SER A 140 7.02 -22.41 -14.57
N GLY A 141 8.26 -22.84 -14.31
CA GLY A 141 9.44 -22.59 -15.14
C GLY A 141 9.87 -23.80 -15.94
#